data_AF-A0A8T4MQW3-F1
#
_entry.id   AF-A0A8T4MQW3-F1
#
_cell.length_a   1.000
_cell.length_b   1.000
_cell.length_c   1.000
_cell.angle_alpha   90.00
_cell.angle_beta   90.00
_cell.angle_gamma   90.00
#
_symmetry.space_group_name_H-M   'P 1'
#
loop_
_entity.id
_entity.type
_entity.pdbx_description
1 polymer ?
#
loop_
_entity_poly.entity_id
_entity_poly.type
_entity_poly.pdbx_seq_one_letter_code
_entity_poly.pdbx_strand_id
1 'polypeptide(L)' 'MRKHRETKWSEVARQALWERANRLELMDKLLANSKLTEADIKEIGKKIKRGIAKAHGIE' A
#
# COMPACT_ATOMS: atom_id res chain seq x y z
N MET A 1 -0.52 -41.37 4.20
CA MET A 1 -0.06 -40.03 4.61
C MET A 1 -0.47 -39.02 3.55
N ARG A 2 -1.31 -38.01 3.86
CA ARG A 2 -1.57 -36.90 2.93
C ARG A 2 -0.41 -35.90 3.08
N LYS A 3 0.42 -35.78 2.03
CA LYS A 3 1.66 -34.97 2.01
C LYS A 3 1.44 -33.45 2.16
N HIS A 4 0.21 -32.97 2.04
CA HIS A 4 -0.11 -31.55 2.18
C HIS A 4 -1.42 -31.40 2.98
N ARG A 5 -1.39 -30.53 3.99
CA ARG A 5 -2.57 -30.11 4.76
C ARG A 5 -3.48 -29.34 3.79
N GLU A 6 -4.74 -29.72 3.67
CA GLU A 6 -5.69 -29.00 2.81
C GLU A 6 -5.81 -27.55 3.30
N THR A 7 -5.42 -26.60 2.47
CA THR A 7 -5.53 -25.16 2.78
C THR A 7 -7.00 -24.75 2.77
N LYS A 8 -7.47 -24.15 3.87
CA LYS A 8 -8.81 -23.57 3.95
C LYS A 8 -8.86 -22.25 3.19
N TRP A 9 -9.02 -22.31 1.87
CA TRP A 9 -9.03 -21.14 1.00
C TRP A 9 -10.09 -20.09 1.35
N SER A 10 -11.23 -20.51 1.91
CA SER A 10 -12.27 -19.59 2.40
C SER A 10 -11.79 -18.73 3.58
N GLU A 11 -10.93 -19.27 4.44
CA GLU A 11 -10.34 -18.56 5.57
C GLU A 11 -9.29 -17.55 5.11
N VAL A 12 -8.42 -17.98 4.17
CA VAL A 12 -7.41 -17.11 3.54
C VAL A 12 -8.08 -15.94 2.82
N ALA A 13 -9.12 -16.21 2.04
CA ALA A 13 -9.87 -15.16 1.35
C ALA A 13 -10.53 -14.19 2.34
N ARG A 14 -11.16 -14.72 3.41
CA ARG A 14 -11.77 -13.88 4.45
C ARG A 14 -10.75 -12.96 5.12
N GLN A 15 -9.58 -13.49 5.44
CA GLN A 15 -8.50 -12.71 6.06
C GLN A 15 -8.00 -11.60 5.12
N ALA A 16 -7.75 -11.93 3.85
CA ALA A 16 -7.29 -10.95 2.86
C ALA A 16 -8.30 -9.81 2.65
N LEU A 17 -9.60 -10.15 2.62
CA LEU A 17 -10.68 -9.16 2.50
C LEU A 17 -10.72 -8.24 3.73
N TRP A 18 -10.66 -8.79 4.94
CA TRP A 18 -10.63 -7.99 6.17
C TRP A 18 -9.42 -7.08 6.25
N GLU A 19 -8.25 -7.60 5.90
CA GLU A 19 -7.02 -6.82 5.91
C GLU A 19 -7.07 -5.66 4.90
N ARG A 20 -7.67 -5.89 3.71
CA ARG A 20 -7.91 -4.83 2.74
C ARG A 20 -8.89 -3.78 3.25
N ALA A 21 -10.00 -4.19 3.86
CA ALA A 21 -11.00 -3.30 4.43
C ALA A 21 -10.38 -2.41 5.54
N ASN A 22 -9.64 -3.01 6.47
CA ASN A 22 -8.97 -2.28 7.56
C ASN A 22 -7.96 -1.26 7.02
N ARG A 23 -7.21 -1.61 5.96
CA ARG A 23 -6.29 -0.66 5.31
C ARG A 23 -7.03 0.53 4.71
N LEU A 24 -8.17 0.31 4.06
CA LEU A 24 -8.97 1.38 3.49
C LEU A 24 -9.51 2.30 4.58
N GLU A 25 -10.08 1.75 5.65
CA GLU A 25 -10.58 2.54 6.78
C GLU A 25 -9.47 3.38 7.44
N LEU A 26 -8.27 2.81 7.59
CA LEU A 26 -7.12 3.54 8.09
C LEU A 26 -6.71 4.69 7.15
N MET A 27 -6.70 4.45 5.84
CA MET A 27 -6.40 5.48 4.85
C MET A 27 -7.41 6.62 4.91
N ASP A 28 -8.70 6.30 4.99
CA ASP A 28 -9.77 7.31 5.10
C ASP A 28 -9.57 8.18 6.35
N LYS A 29 -9.25 7.58 7.51
CA LYS A 29 -8.97 8.32 8.75
C LYS A 29 -7.73 9.21 8.64
N LEU A 30 -6.64 8.71 8.05
CA LEU A 30 -5.40 9.46 7.90
C LEU A 30 -5.53 10.61 6.90
N LEU A 31 -6.31 10.42 5.84
CA LEU A 31 -6.45 11.36 4.74
C LEU A 31 -7.66 12.28 4.87
N ALA A 32 -8.53 12.09 5.87
CA ALA A 32 -9.78 12.84 6.06
C ALA A 32 -9.62 14.38 6.01
N ASN A 33 -8.47 14.90 6.46
CA ASN A 33 -8.17 16.33 6.49
C ASN A 33 -7.10 16.75 5.47
N SER A 34 -6.70 15.83 4.58
CA SER A 34 -5.69 16.12 3.58
C SER A 34 -6.22 17.14 2.56
N LYS A 35 -5.43 18.18 2.32
CA LYS A 35 -5.69 19.18 1.26
C LYS A 35 -4.81 18.96 0.01
N LEU A 36 -4.04 17.87 0.00
CA LEU A 36 -3.13 17.57 -1.09
C LEU A 36 -3.93 17.26 -2.35
N THR A 37 -3.59 17.97 -3.42
CA THR A 37 -4.11 17.73 -4.76
C THR A 37 -3.29 16.67 -5.48
N GLU A 38 -3.82 16.15 -6.57
CA GLU A 38 -3.07 15.22 -7.43
C GLU A 38 -1.78 15.83 -7.99
N ALA A 39 -1.77 17.15 -8.25
CA ALA A 39 -0.58 17.87 -8.67
C ALA A 39 0.51 17.86 -7.59
N ASP A 40 0.11 18.09 -6.32
CA ASP A 40 1.04 18.06 -5.17
C ASP A 40 1.65 16.67 -5.00
N ILE A 41 0.83 15.62 -5.12
CA ILE A 41 1.28 14.22 -5.04
C ILE A 41 2.31 13.94 -6.15
N LYS A 42 2.06 14.40 -7.38
CA LYS A 42 2.97 14.20 -8.52
C LYS A 42 4.29 14.94 -8.32
N GLU A 43 4.26 16.16 -7.77
CA GLU A 43 5.47 16.93 -7.49
C GLU A 43 6.30 16.28 -6.38
N ILE A 44 5.67 15.89 -5.28
CA ILE A 44 6.32 15.17 -4.17
C ILE A 44 6.96 13.89 -4.69
N GLY A 45 6.22 13.10 -5.49
CA GLY A 45 6.73 11.87 -6.09
C GLY A 45 7.97 12.10 -6.96
N LYS A 46 8.01 13.18 -7.75
CA LYS A 46 9.19 13.56 -8.53
C LYS A 46 10.38 13.95 -7.65
N LYS A 47 10.15 14.67 -6.54
CA LYS A 47 11.21 15.06 -5.60
C LYS A 47 11.82 13.83 -4.92
N ILE A 48 10.99 12.91 -4.45
CA ILE A 48 11.43 11.65 -3.84
C ILE A 48 12.26 10.83 -4.83
N LYS A 49 11.75 10.61 -6.05
CA LYS A 49 12.47 9.85 -7.08
C LYS A 49 13.83 10.46 -7.42
N ARG A 50 13.91 11.78 -7.55
CA ARG A 50 15.18 12.49 -7.75
C ARG A 50 16.12 12.28 -6.56
N GLY A 51 15.64 12.41 -5.34
CA GLY A 51 16.44 12.15 -4.14
C GLY A 51 17.00 10.73 -4.07
N ILE A 52 16.18 9.73 -4.42
CA ILE A 52 16.59 8.32 -4.50
C ILE A 52 17.63 8.13 -5.63
N ALA A 53 17.37 8.66 -6.83
CA ALA A 53 18.32 8.58 -7.94
C ALA A 53 19.68 9.18 -7.57
N LYS A 54 19.68 10.34 -6.90
CA LYS A 54 20.89 11.00 -6.39
C LYS A 54 21.62 10.15 -5.37
N ALA A 55 20.90 9.57 -4.40
CA ALA A 55 21.48 8.71 -3.38
C ALA A 55 22.12 7.44 -3.96
N HIS A 56 21.61 6.95 -5.09
CA HIS A 56 22.12 5.76 -5.77
C HIS A 56 22.99 6.06 -7.00
N GLY A 57 23.29 7.33 -7.29
CA GLY A 57 24.15 7.72 -8.42
C GLY A 57 23.57 7.42 -9.81
N ILE A 58 22.25 7.44 -9.95
CA ILE A 58 21.51 7.08 -11.18
C ILE A 58 20.82 8.32 -11.80
N GLU A 59 21.28 9.53 -11.48
CA GLU A 59 20.75 10.80 -12.01
C GLU A 59 21.05 11.01 -13.50
#